data_AF-A0A645AA89-F1
#
_entry.id   AF-A0A645AA89-F1
#
_cell.length_a   1.000
_cell.length_b   1.000
_cell.length_c   1.000
_cell.angle_alpha   90.00
_cell.angle_beta   90.00
_cell.angle_gamma   90.00
#
_symmetry.space_group_name_H-M   'P 1'
#
loop_
_entity.id
_entity.type
_entity.pdbx_description
1 polymer ?
#
loop_
_entity_poly.entity_id
_entity_poly.type
_entity_poly.pdbx_seq_one_letter_code
_entity_poly.pdbx_strand_id
1 'polypeptide(L)'
;MASAMLGILIATIGIDGATGMPRYTFGSMNLLSGVLLVPFVIGVFGFSQVMSMMSDKGVDMSALSGKKLRFRDAMITRQEAKDCAPAIARSGFLGTIVGILPGSGATISAFLCYIFNKRVSKRGKLYGTGIPEGVAASEAANNSSAAGAFAPLLALGIPGSGTAAVLLSGLMMWGLTPGPQLFTDQPEFCWSLISSMYIGNVLCLAMAMLSIPFLVKLISVPAKLLSPIVVVLCFIGAFTASNDMTNIYVMIIGAVLGYFMTKYEYPTAPMLLSFVLTPTIEKNLYRAFITNDGSASLFWTKPITVTLLALTVILMIAPQVIKLVKKSRARKAG
;
A
#
# COMPACT_ATOMS: atom_id res chain seq x y z
N MET A 1 10.44 7.34 13.74
CA MET A 1 10.72 8.55 12.96
C MET A 1 11.93 8.34 12.06
N ALA A 2 13.07 7.88 12.58
CA ALA A 2 14.25 7.54 11.76
C ALA A 2 13.93 6.63 10.55
N SER A 3 13.17 5.54 10.74
CA SER A 3 12.76 4.66 9.63
C SER A 3 11.97 5.40 8.54
N ALA A 4 11.11 6.35 8.93
CA ALA A 4 10.32 7.12 7.96
C ALA A 4 11.20 8.13 7.20
N MET A 5 12.12 8.80 7.88
CA MET A 5 13.08 9.71 7.22
C MET A 5 13.94 8.97 6.20
N LEU A 6 14.37 7.75 6.54
CA LEU A 6 15.13 6.90 5.64
C LEU A 6 14.30 6.50 4.40
N GLY A 7 13.02 6.17 4.57
CA GLY A 7 12.12 5.89 3.46
C GLY A 7 11.90 7.10 2.54
N ILE A 8 11.75 8.30 3.12
CA ILE A 8 11.68 9.56 2.34
C ILE A 8 12.95 9.74 1.52
N LEU A 9 14.13 9.61 2.16
CA LEU A 9 15.41 9.80 1.49
C LEU A 9 15.57 8.86 0.29
N ILE A 10 15.28 7.56 0.47
CA ILE A 10 15.35 6.58 -0.60
C ILE A 10 14.35 6.89 -1.73
N ALA A 11 13.14 7.33 -1.41
CA ALA A 11 12.13 7.67 -2.41
C ALA A 11 12.47 8.93 -3.24
N THR A 12 13.34 9.81 -2.74
CA THR A 12 13.77 11.01 -3.48
C THR A 12 14.93 10.78 -4.44
N ILE A 13 15.47 9.56 -4.49
CA ILE A 13 16.53 9.18 -5.43
C ILE A 13 15.94 9.03 -6.83
N GLY A 14 16.52 9.71 -7.81
CA GLY A 14 16.12 9.64 -9.22
C GLY A 14 15.89 11.00 -9.86
N ILE A 15 15.37 11.01 -11.08
CA ILE A 15 14.90 12.25 -11.71
C ILE A 15 13.64 12.72 -10.98
N ASP A 16 13.66 13.99 -10.60
CA ASP A 16 12.45 14.65 -10.15
C ASP A 16 11.46 14.83 -11.31
N GLY A 17 10.30 14.19 -11.23
CA GLY A 17 9.25 14.31 -12.24
C GLY A 17 8.65 15.71 -12.38
N ALA A 18 8.92 16.62 -11.43
CA ALA A 18 8.49 18.01 -11.48
C ALA A 18 9.48 18.91 -12.24
N THR A 19 10.77 18.83 -11.91
CA THR A 19 11.81 19.73 -12.45
C THR A 19 12.69 19.10 -13.53
N GLY A 20 12.62 17.78 -13.73
CA GLY A 20 13.48 17.05 -14.66
C GLY A 20 14.93 16.92 -14.20
N MET A 21 15.28 17.43 -13.01
CA MET A 21 16.64 17.38 -12.48
C MET A 21 16.94 16.06 -11.77
N PRO A 22 18.13 15.47 -11.97
CA PRO A 22 18.56 14.29 -11.22
C PRO A 22 18.85 14.63 -9.76
N ARG A 23 18.32 13.84 -8.83
CA ARG A 23 18.54 13.96 -7.38
C ARG A 23 19.17 12.68 -6.85
N TYR A 24 20.28 12.83 -6.12
CA TYR A 24 20.98 11.72 -5.45
C TYR A 24 21.33 10.55 -6.40
N THR A 25 21.57 10.81 -7.68
CA THR A 25 21.95 9.79 -8.67
C THR A 25 23.45 9.48 -8.65
N PHE A 26 24.25 10.28 -7.93
CA PHE A 26 25.71 10.12 -7.79
C PHE A 26 26.45 9.98 -9.14
N GLY A 27 25.90 10.59 -10.21
CA GLY A 27 26.46 10.52 -11.57
C GLY A 27 26.18 9.22 -12.33
N SER A 28 25.46 8.27 -11.75
CA SER A 28 25.11 7.00 -12.40
C SER A 28 23.84 7.12 -13.24
N MET A 29 23.92 6.68 -14.50
CA MET A 29 22.78 6.71 -15.42
C MET A 29 21.65 5.78 -14.98
N ASN A 30 21.99 4.70 -14.29
CA ASN A 30 21.07 3.69 -13.81
C ASN A 30 20.18 4.19 -12.67
N LEU A 31 20.67 5.14 -11.87
CA LEU A 31 19.93 5.73 -10.76
C LEU A 31 18.96 6.84 -11.20
N LEU A 32 18.99 7.28 -12.47
CA LEU A 32 18.04 8.29 -12.97
C LEU A 32 16.59 7.80 -12.92
N SER A 33 16.36 6.51 -13.17
CA SER A 33 15.04 5.88 -13.04
C SER A 33 14.52 5.84 -11.61
N GLY A 34 15.39 6.15 -10.64
CA GLY A 34 15.09 6.12 -9.22
C GLY A 34 14.95 4.70 -8.66
N VAL A 35 14.51 4.64 -7.41
CA VAL A 35 14.27 3.36 -6.73
C VAL A 35 12.84 2.92 -7.01
N LEU A 36 12.67 1.84 -7.78
CA LEU A 36 11.36 1.28 -8.05
C LEU A 36 10.77 0.59 -6.81
N LEU A 37 9.45 0.75 -6.63
CA LEU A 37 8.73 0.20 -5.49
C LEU A 37 8.81 -1.32 -5.41
N VAL A 38 8.62 -2.00 -6.54
CA VAL A 38 8.55 -3.46 -6.60
C VAL A 38 9.88 -4.09 -6.15
N PRO A 39 11.04 -3.76 -6.74
CA PRO A 39 12.34 -4.30 -6.30
C PRO A 39 12.67 -3.96 -4.85
N PHE A 40 12.39 -2.73 -4.41
CA PHE A 40 12.68 -2.30 -3.03
C PHE A 40 11.86 -3.07 -2.00
N VAL A 41 10.55 -3.25 -2.23
CA VAL A 41 9.67 -4.04 -1.35
C VAL A 41 10.07 -5.51 -1.33
N ILE A 42 10.39 -6.10 -2.50
CA ILE A 42 10.89 -7.48 -2.60
C ILE A 42 12.15 -7.65 -1.76
N GLY A 43 13.09 -6.70 -1.82
CA GLY A 43 14.28 -6.71 -0.98
C GLY A 43 13.96 -6.62 0.51
N VAL A 44 13.33 -5.52 0.92
CA VAL A 44 13.09 -5.16 2.33
C VAL A 44 12.22 -6.16 3.08
N PHE A 45 11.25 -6.81 2.43
CA PHE A 45 10.37 -7.78 3.06
C PHE A 45 10.62 -9.23 2.63
N GLY A 46 10.74 -9.50 1.33
CA GLY A 46 10.85 -10.86 0.83
C GLY A 46 12.23 -11.46 1.12
N PHE A 47 13.25 -10.85 0.53
CA PHE A 47 14.62 -11.38 0.59
C PHE A 47 15.25 -11.23 1.98
N SER A 48 14.99 -10.12 2.67
CA SER A 48 15.45 -9.91 4.06
C SER A 48 14.93 -11.00 5.01
N GLN A 49 13.70 -11.46 4.81
CA GLN A 49 13.07 -12.47 5.66
C GLN A 49 13.64 -13.85 5.37
N VAL A 50 13.97 -14.16 4.11
CA VAL A 50 14.72 -15.37 3.77
C VAL A 50 16.12 -15.35 4.38
N MET A 51 16.82 -14.21 4.33
CA MET A 51 18.11 -14.04 5.02
C MET A 51 17.99 -14.27 6.54
N SER A 52 16.93 -13.74 7.17
CA SER A 52 16.66 -13.97 8.59
C SER A 52 16.39 -15.43 8.90
N MET A 53 15.58 -16.11 8.09
CA MET A 53 15.29 -17.54 8.23
C MET A 53 16.54 -18.41 8.11
N MET A 54 17.50 -18.04 7.26
CA MET A 54 18.77 -18.77 7.13
C MET A 54 19.76 -18.45 8.26
N SER A 55 19.69 -17.24 8.82
CA SER A 55 20.59 -16.78 9.90
C SER A 55 20.21 -17.38 11.25
N ASP A 56 18.91 -17.49 11.55
CA ASP A 56 18.46 -18.12 12.80
C ASP A 56 18.47 -19.65 12.64
N LYS A 57 19.51 -20.29 13.18
CA LYS A 57 19.69 -21.76 13.23
C LYS A 57 18.58 -22.53 13.97
N GLY A 58 17.48 -21.87 14.36
CA GLY A 58 16.43 -22.44 15.21
C GLY A 58 15.00 -22.01 14.86
N VAL A 59 14.74 -21.31 13.74
CA VAL A 59 13.35 -21.17 13.26
C VAL A 59 12.96 -22.48 12.58
N ASP A 60 12.71 -23.45 13.45
CA ASP A 60 12.15 -24.72 13.10
C ASP A 60 10.70 -24.45 12.65
N MET A 61 10.53 -24.20 11.35
CA MET A 61 9.23 -24.33 10.69
C MET A 61 8.73 -25.79 10.75
N SER A 62 9.39 -26.69 11.49
CA SER A 62 8.84 -27.98 11.94
C SER A 62 7.48 -27.83 12.64
N ALA A 63 7.21 -26.67 13.28
CA ALA A 63 5.89 -26.36 13.83
C ALA A 63 4.78 -26.28 12.76
N LEU A 64 5.13 -25.96 11.51
CA LEU A 64 4.25 -26.05 10.33
C LEU A 64 4.43 -27.37 9.56
N SER A 65 5.63 -27.97 9.60
CA SER A 65 5.98 -29.20 8.88
C SER A 65 5.23 -30.46 9.34
N GLY A 66 4.47 -30.39 10.45
CA GLY A 66 3.65 -31.50 10.96
C GLY A 66 2.14 -31.27 10.89
N LYS A 67 1.67 -30.03 10.67
CA LYS A 67 0.24 -29.73 10.65
C LYS A 67 -0.24 -29.86 9.21
N LYS A 68 -0.90 -30.96 8.88
CA LYS A 68 -1.68 -31.07 7.63
C LYS A 68 -2.72 -29.95 7.66
N LEU A 69 -2.41 -28.79 7.07
CA LEU A 69 -3.35 -27.69 6.89
C LEU A 69 -4.50 -28.23 6.05
N ARG A 70 -5.63 -28.53 6.69
CA ARG A 70 -6.80 -29.04 5.98
C ARG A 70 -7.50 -27.87 5.32
N PHE A 71 -8.18 -28.10 4.21
CA PHE A 71 -9.00 -27.10 3.52
C PHE A 71 -10.00 -26.41 4.48
N ARG A 72 -10.45 -27.15 5.50
CA ARG A 72 -11.35 -26.69 6.56
C ARG A 72 -10.70 -25.70 7.54
N ASP A 73 -9.37 -25.73 7.69
CA ASP A 73 -8.60 -24.79 8.52
C ASP A 73 -8.36 -23.45 7.81
N ALA A 74 -8.50 -23.42 6.48
CA ALA A 74 -8.43 -22.19 5.67
C ALA A 74 -9.78 -21.47 5.57
N MET A 75 -10.86 -22.10 6.05
CA MET A 75 -12.20 -21.53 5.98
C MET A 75 -12.47 -20.68 7.21
N ILE A 76 -12.76 -19.40 6.99
CA ILE A 76 -13.02 -18.42 8.06
C ILE A 76 -14.19 -18.91 8.92
N THR A 77 -13.97 -18.99 10.23
CA THR A 77 -15.06 -19.30 11.17
C THR A 77 -16.05 -18.14 11.24
N ARG A 78 -17.33 -18.44 11.54
CA ARG A 78 -18.36 -17.40 11.71
C ARG A 78 -17.97 -16.33 12.73
N GLN A 79 -17.18 -16.69 13.75
CA GLN A 79 -16.69 -15.74 14.73
C GLN A 79 -15.61 -14.81 14.14
N GLU A 80 -14.63 -15.36 13.41
CA GLU A 80 -13.62 -14.56 12.71
C GLU A 80 -14.25 -13.61 11.69
N ALA A 81 -15.28 -14.06 10.97
CA ALA A 81 -16.02 -13.21 10.04
C ALA A 81 -16.69 -12.03 10.75
N LYS A 82 -17.30 -12.26 11.93
CA LYS A 82 -17.90 -11.20 12.74
C LYS A 82 -16.85 -10.24 13.32
N ASP A 83 -15.71 -10.76 13.74
CA ASP A 83 -14.61 -9.96 14.29
C ASP A 83 -13.96 -9.09 13.20
N CYS A 84 -13.87 -9.60 11.97
CA CYS A 84 -13.33 -8.88 10.82
C CYS A 84 -14.32 -7.91 10.17
N ALA A 85 -15.62 -8.16 10.23
CA ALA A 85 -16.67 -7.31 9.64
C ALA A 85 -16.51 -5.80 9.92
N PRO A 86 -16.28 -5.33 11.16
CA PRO A 86 -16.08 -3.91 11.41
C PRO A 86 -14.81 -3.36 10.75
N ALA A 87 -13.74 -4.15 10.67
CA ALA A 87 -12.51 -3.74 9.99
C ALA A 87 -12.73 -3.66 8.48
N ILE A 88 -13.43 -4.64 7.89
CA ILE A 88 -13.79 -4.66 6.47
C ILE A 88 -14.68 -3.47 6.11
N ALA A 89 -15.74 -3.20 6.87
CA ALA A 89 -16.66 -2.11 6.57
C ALA A 89 -15.97 -0.73 6.62
N ARG A 90 -15.19 -0.47 7.68
CA ARG A 90 -14.43 0.79 7.81
C ARG A 90 -13.39 0.94 6.72
N SER A 91 -12.63 -0.12 6.44
CA SER A 91 -11.54 -0.08 5.45
C SER A 91 -12.06 -0.05 4.03
N GLY A 92 -13.19 -0.70 3.77
CA GLY A 92 -13.92 -0.61 2.51
C GLY A 92 -14.34 0.83 2.22
N PHE A 93 -15.05 1.46 3.17
CA PHE A 93 -15.49 2.85 3.03
C PHE A 93 -14.32 3.85 2.89
N LEU A 94 -13.33 3.76 3.79
CA LEU A 94 -12.14 4.61 3.72
C LEU A 94 -11.36 4.37 2.44
N GLY A 95 -11.24 3.12 2.00
CA GLY A 95 -10.53 2.77 0.78
C GLY A 95 -11.22 3.32 -0.47
N THR A 96 -12.55 3.32 -0.54
CA THR A 96 -13.28 3.97 -1.63
C THR A 96 -13.00 5.47 -1.67
N ILE A 97 -13.04 6.16 -0.51
CA ILE A 97 -12.72 7.60 -0.43
C ILE A 97 -11.29 7.86 -0.92
N VAL A 98 -10.32 7.07 -0.45
CA VAL A 98 -8.92 7.19 -0.87
C VAL A 98 -8.76 6.89 -2.36
N GLY A 99 -9.53 5.93 -2.90
CA GLY A 99 -9.54 5.60 -4.34
C GLY A 99 -10.07 6.72 -5.23
N ILE A 100 -11.07 7.47 -4.76
CA ILE A 100 -11.60 8.65 -5.46
C ILE A 100 -10.54 9.76 -5.53
N LEU A 101 -9.65 9.84 -4.55
CA LEU A 101 -8.60 10.86 -4.54
C LEU A 101 -7.52 10.56 -5.59
N PRO A 102 -7.33 11.44 -6.58
CA PRO A 102 -6.36 11.19 -7.63
C PRO A 102 -4.93 11.15 -7.07
N GLY A 103 -4.15 10.17 -7.54
CA GLY A 103 -2.77 9.96 -7.13
C GLY A 103 -2.58 9.15 -5.85
N SER A 104 -3.65 8.79 -5.13
CA SER A 104 -3.53 8.05 -3.86
C SER A 104 -3.32 6.55 -4.08
N GLY A 105 -3.89 5.92 -5.11
CA GLY A 105 -3.63 4.51 -5.43
C GLY A 105 -4.00 3.48 -4.34
N ALA A 106 -4.08 2.21 -4.73
CA ALA A 106 -4.58 1.15 -3.85
C ALA A 106 -3.59 0.76 -2.73
N THR A 107 -2.27 0.87 -2.99
CA THR A 107 -1.23 0.56 -2.01
C THR A 107 -1.25 1.50 -0.81
N ILE A 108 -1.40 2.81 -1.04
CA ILE A 108 -1.50 3.79 0.05
C ILE A 108 -2.77 3.55 0.85
N SER A 109 -3.89 3.29 0.16
CA SER A 109 -5.16 2.93 0.79
C SER A 109 -5.02 1.74 1.76
N ALA A 110 -4.38 0.66 1.31
CA ALA A 110 -4.16 -0.54 2.12
C ALA A 110 -3.34 -0.25 3.39
N PHE A 111 -2.20 0.45 3.25
CA PHE A 111 -1.36 0.79 4.41
C PHE A 111 -2.04 1.78 5.37
N LEU A 112 -2.72 2.80 4.85
CA LEU A 112 -3.43 3.79 5.65
C LEU A 112 -4.53 3.11 6.47
N CYS A 113 -5.34 2.26 5.83
CA CYS A 113 -6.41 1.53 6.49
C CYS A 113 -5.87 0.52 7.51
N TYR A 114 -4.74 -0.14 7.23
CA TYR A 114 -4.09 -1.01 8.20
C TYR A 114 -3.69 -0.26 9.47
N ILE A 115 -3.02 0.89 9.33
CA ILE A 115 -2.57 1.70 10.48
C ILE A 115 -3.76 2.29 11.23
N PHE A 116 -4.77 2.76 10.51
CA PHE A 116 -5.99 3.27 11.11
C PHE A 116 -6.67 2.19 11.95
N ASN A 117 -6.85 0.98 11.42
CA ASN A 117 -7.44 -0.13 12.16
C ASN A 117 -6.56 -0.60 13.32
N LYS A 118 -5.23 -0.57 13.19
CA LYS A 118 -4.30 -0.82 14.30
C LYS A 118 -4.52 0.14 15.47
N ARG A 119 -4.87 1.40 15.22
CA ARG A 119 -5.11 2.41 16.25
C ARG A 119 -6.52 2.35 16.85
N VAL A 120 -7.52 2.00 16.04
CA VAL A 120 -8.94 2.00 16.43
C VAL A 120 -9.39 0.65 17.01
N SER A 121 -8.81 -0.46 16.56
CA SER A 121 -9.19 -1.79 17.05
C SER A 121 -8.81 -2.00 18.52
N LYS A 122 -9.71 -2.61 19.29
CA LYS A 122 -9.43 -3.08 20.66
C LYS A 122 -8.25 -4.06 20.69
N ARG A 123 -8.03 -4.80 19.59
CA ARG A 123 -6.96 -5.77 19.39
C ARG A 123 -5.74 -5.18 18.66
N GLY A 124 -5.59 -3.85 18.65
CA GLY A 124 -4.50 -3.14 17.97
C GLY A 124 -3.08 -3.63 18.30
N LYS A 125 -2.86 -4.20 19.49
CA LYS A 125 -1.56 -4.78 19.89
C LYS A 125 -1.16 -6.03 19.10
N LEU A 126 -2.13 -6.77 18.55
CA LEU A 126 -1.92 -7.98 17.75
C LEU A 126 -1.65 -7.67 16.27
N TYR A 127 -1.73 -6.40 15.86
CA TYR A 127 -1.40 -6.01 14.49
C TYR A 127 0.11 -6.10 14.25
N GLY A 128 0.50 -7.02 13.38
CA GLY A 128 1.88 -7.38 13.06
C GLY A 128 2.17 -8.85 13.31
N THR A 129 1.31 -9.55 14.05
CA THR A 129 1.45 -10.99 14.35
C THR A 129 0.68 -11.89 13.38
N GLY A 130 0.15 -11.33 12.28
CA GLY A 130 -0.69 -12.07 11.32
C GLY A 130 -2.17 -12.21 11.71
N ILE A 131 -2.71 -11.33 12.56
CA ILE A 131 -4.14 -11.36 12.92
C ILE A 131 -5.05 -11.18 11.67
N PRO A 132 -6.13 -11.98 11.51
CA PRO A 132 -7.03 -11.89 10.35
C PRO A 132 -7.60 -10.49 10.10
N GLU A 133 -7.91 -9.74 11.17
CA GLU A 133 -8.42 -8.37 11.09
C GLU A 133 -7.49 -7.42 10.32
N GLY A 134 -6.17 -7.59 10.46
CA GLY A 134 -5.18 -6.75 9.80
C GLY A 134 -5.08 -7.04 8.29
N VAL A 135 -5.17 -8.33 7.93
CA VAL A 135 -5.20 -8.75 6.53
C VAL A 135 -6.49 -8.28 5.88
N ALA A 136 -7.63 -8.54 6.53
CA ALA A 136 -8.95 -8.15 6.05
C ALA A 136 -9.08 -6.63 5.86
N ALA A 137 -8.52 -5.82 6.77
CA ALA A 137 -8.52 -4.36 6.64
C ALA A 137 -7.72 -3.90 5.40
N SER A 138 -6.54 -4.47 5.18
CA SER A 138 -5.66 -4.07 4.06
C SER A 138 -6.26 -4.50 2.72
N GLU A 139 -6.76 -5.73 2.63
CA GLU A 139 -7.36 -6.28 1.40
C GLU A 139 -8.69 -5.61 1.06
N ALA A 140 -9.54 -5.33 2.06
CA ALA A 140 -10.78 -4.59 1.82
C ALA A 140 -10.51 -3.19 1.27
N ALA A 141 -9.51 -2.49 1.82
CA ALA A 141 -9.11 -1.16 1.37
C ALA A 141 -8.44 -1.15 -0.01
N ASN A 142 -7.66 -2.19 -0.33
CA ASN A 142 -7.06 -2.39 -1.64
C ASN A 142 -8.16 -2.55 -2.70
N ASN A 143 -9.11 -3.46 -2.46
CA ASN A 143 -10.17 -3.75 -3.42
C ASN A 143 -11.16 -2.58 -3.58
N SER A 144 -11.55 -1.93 -2.48
CA SER A 144 -12.47 -0.79 -2.54
C SER A 144 -11.84 0.46 -3.16
N SER A 145 -10.54 0.68 -2.97
CA SER A 145 -9.81 1.77 -3.61
C SER A 145 -9.68 1.58 -5.12
N ALA A 146 -9.43 0.34 -5.57
CA ALA A 146 -9.42 0.02 -7.00
C ALA A 146 -10.77 0.35 -7.65
N ALA A 147 -11.89 -0.05 -7.02
CA ALA A 147 -13.22 0.31 -7.50
C ALA A 147 -13.50 1.82 -7.43
N GLY A 148 -13.10 2.48 -6.35
CA GLY A 148 -13.26 3.93 -6.16
C GLY A 148 -12.53 4.76 -7.21
N ALA A 149 -11.38 4.27 -7.71
CA ALA A 149 -10.60 4.95 -8.74
C ALA A 149 -11.30 5.02 -10.10
N PHE A 150 -12.31 4.18 -10.36
CA PHE A 150 -13.11 4.26 -11.60
C PHE A 150 -14.02 5.48 -11.64
N ALA A 151 -14.48 6.00 -10.49
CA ALA A 151 -15.37 7.14 -10.45
C ALA A 151 -14.76 8.40 -11.10
N PRO A 152 -13.59 8.92 -10.66
CA PRO A 152 -12.96 10.07 -11.31
C PRO A 152 -12.45 9.74 -12.72
N LEU A 153 -12.05 8.48 -12.97
CA LEU A 153 -11.59 8.04 -14.28
C LEU A 153 -12.70 8.15 -15.34
N LEU A 154 -13.87 7.57 -15.06
CA LEU A 154 -14.98 7.56 -16.02
C LEU A 154 -15.71 8.90 -16.08
N ALA A 155 -15.90 9.57 -14.94
CA ALA A 155 -16.67 10.81 -14.88
C ALA A 155 -15.89 12.05 -15.28
N LEU A 156 -14.57 12.10 -15.01
CA LEU A 156 -13.75 13.29 -15.25
C LEU A 156 -12.60 13.04 -16.24
N GLY A 157 -12.33 11.79 -16.62
CA GLY A 157 -11.15 11.45 -17.43
C GLY A 157 -9.83 11.62 -16.66
N ILE A 158 -9.87 11.74 -15.33
CA ILE A 158 -8.69 11.97 -14.49
C ILE A 158 -8.29 10.66 -13.81
N PRO A 159 -7.19 10.01 -14.22
CA PRO A 159 -6.79 8.74 -13.67
C PRO A 159 -6.26 8.90 -12.24
N GLY A 160 -6.78 8.07 -11.32
CA GLY A 160 -6.37 8.08 -9.92
C GLY A 160 -5.07 7.32 -9.61
N SER A 161 -4.60 6.49 -10.54
CA SER A 161 -3.39 5.67 -10.41
C SER A 161 -2.74 5.43 -11.78
N GLY A 162 -1.51 4.91 -11.80
CA GLY A 162 -0.86 4.49 -13.05
C GLY A 162 -1.64 3.39 -13.78
N THR A 163 -2.24 2.45 -13.05
CA THR A 163 -3.10 1.41 -13.64
C THR A 163 -4.37 1.98 -14.26
N ALA A 164 -4.99 2.99 -13.63
CA ALA A 164 -6.13 3.70 -14.19
C ALA A 164 -5.75 4.51 -15.44
N ALA A 165 -4.53 5.03 -15.52
CA ALA A 165 -4.03 5.74 -16.71
C ALA A 165 -3.85 4.79 -17.90
N VAL A 166 -3.35 3.57 -17.68
CA VAL A 166 -3.30 2.54 -18.72
C VAL A 166 -4.71 2.18 -19.19
N LEU A 167 -5.67 2.07 -18.27
CA LEU A 167 -7.06 1.82 -18.62
C LEU A 167 -7.69 2.99 -19.40
N LEU A 168 -7.37 4.24 -19.03
CA LEU A 168 -7.75 5.44 -19.79
C LEU A 168 -7.24 5.36 -21.24
N SER A 169 -5.95 5.04 -21.41
CA SER A 169 -5.35 4.87 -22.74
C SER A 169 -6.05 3.77 -23.54
N GLY A 170 -6.42 2.66 -22.89
CA GLY A 170 -7.20 1.58 -23.51
C GLY A 170 -8.60 2.01 -23.95
N LEU A 171 -9.33 2.73 -23.09
CA LEU A 171 -10.66 3.27 -23.42
C LEU A 171 -10.59 4.23 -24.62
N MET A 172 -9.62 5.15 -24.61
CA MET A 172 -9.40 6.08 -25.71
C MET A 172 -9.03 5.37 -27.01
N MET A 173 -8.25 4.29 -26.95
CA MET A 173 -7.93 3.45 -28.11
C MET A 173 -9.17 2.77 -28.70
N TRP A 174 -10.18 2.49 -27.88
CA TRP A 174 -11.48 1.96 -28.29
C TRP A 174 -12.47 3.05 -28.72
N GLY A 175 -12.03 4.31 -28.84
CA GLY A 175 -12.87 5.44 -29.22
C GLY A 175 -13.80 5.93 -28.11
N LEU A 176 -13.67 5.42 -26.89
CA LEU A 176 -14.44 5.86 -25.73
C LEU A 176 -13.71 7.01 -25.07
N THR A 177 -14.36 8.18 -25.00
CA THR A 177 -13.79 9.38 -24.38
C THR A 177 -14.34 9.55 -22.97
N PRO A 178 -13.56 9.29 -21.91
CA PRO A 178 -14.05 9.39 -20.54
C PRO A 178 -14.35 10.83 -20.16
N GLY A 179 -15.40 11.02 -19.38
CA GLY A 179 -15.98 12.33 -19.05
C GLY A 179 -17.50 12.22 -18.83
N PRO A 180 -18.17 13.34 -18.49
CA PRO A 180 -19.61 13.31 -18.23
C PRO A 180 -20.41 12.87 -19.47
N GLN A 181 -19.91 13.21 -20.66
CA GLN A 181 -20.49 12.82 -21.95
C GLN A 181 -20.45 11.30 -22.19
N LEU A 182 -19.51 10.56 -21.59
CA LEU A 182 -19.47 9.10 -21.76
C LEU A 182 -20.76 8.44 -21.25
N PHE A 183 -21.35 8.98 -20.19
CA PHE A 183 -22.60 8.48 -19.61
C PHE A 183 -23.83 8.84 -20.42
N THR A 184 -23.76 9.90 -21.24
CA THR A 184 -24.86 10.30 -22.15
C THR A 184 -24.76 9.62 -23.50
N ASP A 185 -23.53 9.54 -24.04
CA ASP A 185 -23.28 9.10 -25.41
C ASP A 185 -23.12 7.58 -25.50
N GLN A 186 -22.62 6.95 -24.42
CA GLN A 186 -22.38 5.50 -24.33
C GLN A 186 -22.96 4.92 -23.02
N PRO A 187 -24.27 5.07 -22.75
CA PRO A 187 -24.88 4.62 -21.51
C PRO A 187 -24.84 3.10 -21.35
N GLU A 188 -25.06 2.35 -22.45
CA GLU A 188 -24.99 0.89 -22.41
C GLU A 188 -23.60 0.40 -21.99
N PHE A 189 -22.54 1.02 -22.50
CA PHE A 189 -21.17 0.69 -22.09
C PHE A 189 -20.94 0.98 -20.61
N CYS A 190 -21.33 2.18 -20.14
CA CYS A 190 -21.11 2.59 -18.76
C CYS A 190 -21.82 1.66 -17.76
N TRP A 191 -23.11 1.38 -17.99
CA TRP A 191 -23.88 0.52 -17.10
C TRP A 191 -23.47 -0.95 -17.22
N SER A 192 -23.06 -1.42 -18.40
CA SER A 192 -22.50 -2.76 -18.57
C SER A 192 -21.16 -2.90 -17.85
N LEU A 193 -20.29 -1.89 -17.91
CA LEU A 193 -19.02 -1.85 -17.20
C LEU A 193 -19.27 -1.92 -15.68
N ILE A 194 -20.13 -1.05 -15.14
CA ILE A 194 -20.47 -1.05 -13.71
C ILE A 194 -21.07 -2.40 -13.29
N SER A 195 -22.01 -2.95 -14.07
CA SER A 195 -22.62 -4.26 -13.80
C SER A 195 -21.59 -5.39 -13.84
N SER A 196 -20.65 -5.34 -14.79
CA SER A 196 -19.57 -6.31 -14.92
C SER A 196 -18.62 -6.28 -13.72
N MET A 197 -18.46 -5.14 -13.03
CA MET A 197 -17.63 -5.06 -11.82
C MET A 197 -18.23 -5.86 -10.66
N TYR A 198 -19.56 -5.95 -10.55
CA TYR A 198 -20.22 -6.79 -9.54
C TYR A 198 -19.98 -8.27 -9.84
N ILE A 199 -20.23 -8.68 -11.08
CA ILE A 199 -20.00 -10.07 -11.54
C ILE A 199 -18.51 -10.42 -11.43
N GLY A 200 -17.62 -9.52 -11.84
CA GLY A 200 -16.18 -9.66 -11.78
C GLY A 200 -15.67 -9.83 -10.36
N ASN A 201 -16.25 -9.14 -9.37
CA ASN A 201 -15.92 -9.36 -7.96
C ASN A 201 -16.36 -10.77 -7.47
N VAL A 202 -17.53 -11.25 -7.90
CA VAL A 202 -17.98 -12.62 -7.58
C VAL A 202 -17.04 -13.66 -8.21
N LEU A 203 -16.64 -13.46 -9.47
CA LEU A 203 -15.68 -14.31 -10.16
C LEU A 203 -14.30 -14.25 -9.50
N CYS A 204 -13.84 -13.06 -9.10
CA CYS A 204 -12.60 -12.87 -8.36
C CYS A 204 -12.61 -13.64 -7.04
N LEU A 205 -13.72 -13.58 -6.29
CA LEU A 205 -13.90 -14.36 -5.06
C LEU A 205 -13.84 -15.87 -5.34
N ALA A 206 -14.52 -16.34 -6.39
CA ALA A 206 -14.50 -17.75 -6.78
C ALA A 206 -13.08 -18.22 -7.16
N MET A 207 -12.37 -17.44 -7.97
CA MET A 207 -10.98 -17.71 -8.35
C MET A 207 -10.03 -17.67 -7.15
N ALA A 208 -10.21 -16.71 -6.24
CA ALA A 208 -9.44 -16.64 -5.01
C ALA A 208 -9.66 -17.89 -4.15
N MET A 209 -10.92 -18.30 -3.95
CA MET A 209 -11.25 -19.52 -3.18
C MET A 209 -10.68 -20.79 -3.83
N LEU A 210 -10.74 -20.90 -5.16
CA LEU A 210 -10.14 -22.02 -5.91
C LEU A 210 -8.61 -22.06 -5.78
N SER A 211 -7.97 -20.92 -5.57
CA SER A 211 -6.52 -20.79 -5.43
C SER A 211 -6.00 -21.11 -4.02
N ILE A 212 -6.85 -21.02 -2.99
CA ILE A 212 -6.51 -21.38 -1.60
C ILE A 212 -5.82 -22.76 -1.46
N PRO A 213 -6.34 -23.88 -2.01
CA PRO A 213 -5.71 -25.19 -1.84
C PRO A 213 -4.28 -25.25 -2.40
N PHE A 214 -4.03 -24.53 -3.50
CA PHE A 214 -2.70 -24.44 -4.09
C PHE A 214 -1.75 -23.66 -3.19
N LEU A 215 -2.19 -22.50 -2.68
CA LEU A 215 -1.42 -21.67 -1.76
C LEU A 215 -1.10 -22.37 -0.44
N VAL A 216 -2.07 -23.11 0.13
CA VAL A 216 -1.87 -23.88 1.37
C VAL A 216 -0.81 -24.98 1.20
N LYS A 217 -0.80 -25.67 0.05
CA LYS A 217 0.26 -26.66 -0.26
C LYS A 217 1.63 -26.00 -0.38
N LEU A 218 1.71 -24.83 -0.99
CA LEU A 218 2.97 -24.09 -1.14
C LEU A 218 3.58 -23.70 0.22
N ILE A 219 2.75 -23.26 1.17
CA ILE A 219 3.20 -22.89 2.53
C ILE A 219 3.62 -24.11 3.36
N SER A 220 3.09 -25.30 3.02
CA SER A 220 3.43 -26.55 3.71
C SER A 220 4.79 -27.13 3.31
N VAL A 221 5.46 -26.55 2.30
CA VAL A 221 6.79 -26.99 1.84
C VAL A 221 7.84 -26.59 2.89
N PRO A 222 8.77 -27.49 3.27
CA PRO A 222 9.80 -27.18 4.24
C PRO A 222 10.61 -25.93 3.86
N ALA A 223 10.91 -25.08 4.84
CA ALA A 223 11.65 -23.83 4.64
C ALA A 223 12.97 -24.05 3.87
N LYS A 224 13.65 -25.17 4.09
CA LYS A 224 14.89 -25.55 3.38
C LYS A 224 14.73 -25.61 1.85
N LEU A 225 13.57 -26.02 1.36
CA LEU A 225 13.25 -26.06 -0.07
C LEU A 225 12.60 -24.76 -0.55
N LEU A 226 11.81 -24.11 0.31
CA LEU A 226 11.11 -22.87 -0.03
C LEU A 226 12.07 -21.69 -0.19
N SER A 227 13.09 -21.56 0.67
CA SER A 227 14.07 -20.48 0.65
C SER A 227 14.78 -20.30 -0.71
N PRO A 228 15.40 -21.32 -1.33
CA PRO A 228 16.06 -21.13 -2.63
C PRO A 228 15.08 -20.79 -3.75
N ILE A 229 13.84 -21.29 -3.71
CA ILE A 229 12.80 -20.95 -4.69
C ILE A 229 12.43 -19.47 -4.56
N VAL A 230 12.19 -19.00 -3.32
CA VAL A 230 11.86 -17.58 -3.07
C VAL A 230 13.01 -16.67 -3.49
N VAL A 231 14.26 -17.06 -3.23
CA VAL A 231 15.45 -16.33 -3.69
C VAL A 231 15.42 -16.13 -5.20
N VAL A 232 15.24 -17.20 -5.97
CA VAL A 232 15.17 -17.13 -7.44
C VAL A 232 14.00 -16.24 -7.89
N LEU A 233 12.83 -16.39 -7.28
CA LEU A 233 11.67 -15.55 -7.58
C LEU A 233 11.89 -14.08 -7.24
N CYS A 234 12.63 -13.76 -6.18
CA CYS A 234 13.00 -12.38 -5.86
C CYS A 234 13.88 -11.78 -6.96
N PHE A 235 14.90 -12.51 -7.43
CA PHE A 235 15.75 -12.06 -8.54
C PHE A 235 14.97 -11.85 -9.83
N ILE A 236 14.10 -12.81 -10.20
CA ILE A 236 13.24 -12.70 -11.38
C ILE A 236 12.30 -11.49 -11.22
N GLY A 237 11.60 -11.38 -10.09
CA GLY A 237 10.64 -10.31 -9.85
C GLY A 237 11.27 -8.91 -9.86
N ALA A 238 12.45 -8.76 -9.28
CA ALA A 238 13.21 -7.52 -9.34
C ALA A 238 13.62 -7.17 -10.77
N PHE A 239 14.11 -8.15 -11.54
CA PHE A 239 14.50 -7.93 -12.93
C PHE A 239 13.31 -7.54 -13.81
N THR A 240 12.19 -8.26 -13.72
CA THR A 240 11.01 -8.06 -14.59
C THR A 240 10.29 -6.73 -14.37
N ALA A 241 10.56 -6.03 -13.25
CA ALA A 241 9.91 -4.74 -12.97
C ALA A 241 10.19 -3.67 -14.03
N SER A 242 11.40 -3.67 -14.60
CA SER A 242 11.75 -2.79 -15.72
C SER A 242 12.74 -3.40 -16.72
N ASN A 243 12.94 -4.72 -16.67
CA ASN A 243 13.94 -5.45 -17.45
C ASN A 243 15.36 -4.87 -17.30
N ASP A 244 15.72 -4.47 -16.08
CA ASP A 244 17.03 -3.87 -15.76
C ASP A 244 17.69 -4.58 -14.56
N MET A 245 19.01 -4.81 -14.68
CA MET A 245 19.86 -5.35 -13.62
C MET A 245 20.00 -4.40 -12.43
N THR A 246 19.84 -3.09 -12.62
CA THR A 246 19.85 -2.09 -11.55
C THR A 246 18.88 -2.44 -10.42
N ASN A 247 17.71 -2.98 -10.77
CA ASN A 247 16.70 -3.38 -9.82
C ASN A 247 17.13 -4.53 -8.91
N ILE A 248 17.98 -5.44 -9.40
CA ILE A 248 18.53 -6.52 -8.60
C ILE A 248 19.47 -5.94 -7.52
N TYR A 249 20.31 -4.97 -7.86
CA TYR A 249 21.16 -4.30 -6.88
C TYR A 249 20.33 -3.56 -5.83
N VAL A 250 19.30 -2.83 -6.26
CA VAL A 250 18.33 -2.17 -5.36
C VAL A 250 17.67 -3.18 -4.42
N MET A 251 17.24 -4.33 -4.94
CA MET A 251 16.65 -5.41 -4.15
C MET A 251 17.64 -5.94 -3.11
N ILE A 252 18.89 -6.22 -3.49
CA ILE A 252 19.93 -6.72 -2.57
C ILE A 252 20.21 -5.70 -1.46
N ILE A 253 20.39 -4.42 -1.81
CA ILE A 253 20.62 -3.34 -0.83
C ILE A 253 19.41 -3.20 0.10
N GLY A 254 18.20 -3.20 -0.46
CA GLY A 254 16.96 -3.17 0.31
C GLY A 254 16.83 -4.36 1.25
N ALA A 255 17.29 -5.54 0.86
CA ALA A 255 17.25 -6.73 1.69
C ALA A 255 18.22 -6.69 2.86
N VAL A 256 19.46 -6.25 2.63
CA VAL A 256 20.44 -6.02 3.69
C VAL A 256 19.88 -5.00 4.68
N LEU A 257 19.31 -3.90 4.18
CA LEU A 257 18.69 -2.87 5.01
C LEU A 257 17.50 -3.41 5.82
N GLY A 258 16.59 -4.14 5.19
CA GLY A 258 15.45 -4.78 5.86
C GLY A 258 15.86 -5.81 6.92
N TYR A 259 16.92 -6.57 6.66
CA TYR A 259 17.48 -7.54 7.59
C TYR A 259 18.02 -6.85 8.85
N PHE A 260 18.82 -5.78 8.69
CA PHE A 260 19.31 -5.00 9.83
C PHE A 260 18.19 -4.30 10.60
N MET A 261 17.22 -3.71 9.90
CA MET A 261 16.07 -3.08 10.56
C MET A 261 15.31 -4.09 11.42
N THR A 262 15.09 -5.30 10.91
CA THR A 262 14.42 -6.37 11.67
C THR A 262 15.26 -6.82 12.86
N LYS A 263 16.57 -7.00 12.66
CA LYS A 263 17.50 -7.42 13.73
C LYS A 263 17.62 -6.42 14.88
N TYR A 264 17.53 -5.12 14.60
CA TYR A 264 17.58 -4.05 15.61
C TYR A 264 16.19 -3.57 16.06
N GLU A 265 15.12 -4.33 15.75
CA GLU A 265 13.74 -4.00 16.10
C GLU A 265 13.24 -2.64 15.57
N TYR A 266 13.87 -2.09 14.53
CA TYR A 266 13.36 -0.92 13.84
C TYR A 266 12.14 -1.29 13.00
N PRO A 267 11.03 -0.56 13.14
CA PRO A 267 9.83 -0.87 12.38
C PRO A 267 10.08 -0.55 10.90
N THR A 268 9.94 -1.56 10.04
CA THR A 268 10.06 -1.46 8.56
C THR A 268 8.81 -0.85 7.93
N ALA A 269 7.63 -1.08 8.51
CA ALA A 269 6.36 -0.57 7.98
C ALA A 269 6.32 0.97 7.81
N PRO A 270 6.77 1.81 8.77
CA PRO A 270 6.85 3.25 8.58
C PRO A 270 7.76 3.68 7.43
N MET A 271 8.87 2.97 7.21
CA MET A 271 9.80 3.26 6.11
C MET A 271 9.14 3.04 4.76
N LEU A 272 8.52 1.88 4.57
CA LEU A 272 7.85 1.55 3.31
C LEU A 272 6.65 2.45 3.06
N LEU A 273 5.90 2.80 4.10
CA LEU A 273 4.83 3.79 3.97
C LEU A 273 5.38 5.12 3.46
N SER A 274 6.41 5.67 4.11
CA SER A 274 7.00 6.93 3.66
C SER A 274 7.56 6.84 2.25
N PHE A 275 8.21 5.72 1.92
CA PHE A 275 8.77 5.49 0.60
C PHE A 275 7.69 5.52 -0.49
N VAL A 276 6.53 4.90 -0.24
CA VAL A 276 5.39 4.92 -1.17
C VAL A 276 4.74 6.31 -1.24
N LEU A 277 4.65 7.02 -0.10
CA LEU A 277 3.92 8.30 -0.01
C LEU A 277 4.70 9.47 -0.60
N THR A 278 6.02 9.49 -0.45
CA THR A 278 6.87 10.64 -0.83
C THR A 278 6.68 11.08 -2.28
N PRO A 279 6.75 10.19 -3.30
CA PRO A 279 6.61 10.60 -4.69
C PRO A 279 5.24 11.22 -4.99
N THR A 280 4.18 10.71 -4.34
CA THR A 280 2.82 11.27 -4.48
C THR A 280 2.73 12.65 -3.84
N ILE A 281 3.30 12.82 -2.64
CA ILE A 281 3.32 14.12 -1.94
C ILE A 281 4.09 15.14 -2.77
N GLU A 282 5.29 14.81 -3.27
CA GLU A 282 6.10 15.74 -4.07
C GLU A 282 5.37 16.17 -5.35
N LYS A 283 4.81 15.22 -6.10
CA LYS A 283 4.05 15.51 -7.33
C LYS A 283 2.84 16.41 -7.06
N ASN A 284 2.08 16.13 -6.01
CA ASN A 284 0.89 16.90 -5.69
C ASN A 284 1.23 18.28 -5.12
N LEU A 285 2.28 18.39 -4.31
CA LEU A 285 2.77 19.66 -3.80
C LEU A 285 3.24 20.55 -4.95
N TYR A 286 3.99 20.00 -5.89
CA TYR A 286 4.45 20.72 -7.07
C TYR A 286 3.28 21.20 -7.95
N ARG A 287 2.32 20.31 -8.25
CA ARG A 287 1.09 20.68 -8.98
C ARG A 287 0.33 21.81 -8.29
N ALA A 288 0.27 21.78 -6.96
CA ALA A 288 -0.40 22.82 -6.17
C ALA A 288 0.32 24.17 -6.29
N PHE A 289 1.66 24.20 -6.28
CA PHE A 289 2.44 25.41 -6.48
C PHE A 289 2.33 25.97 -7.91
N ILE A 290 2.40 25.11 -8.93
CA ILE A 290 2.22 25.55 -10.33
C ILE A 290 0.85 26.20 -10.52
N THR A 291 -0.20 25.58 -9.99
CA THR A 291 -1.57 26.07 -10.14
C THR A 291 -1.79 27.42 -9.43
N ASN A 292 -0.88 27.81 -8.53
CA ASN A 292 -0.96 29.04 -7.73
C ASN A 292 0.22 29.98 -8.00
N ASP A 293 0.79 29.93 -9.21
CA ASP A 293 1.91 30.78 -9.67
C ASP A 293 3.13 30.80 -8.72
N GLY A 294 3.41 29.68 -8.08
CA GLY A 294 4.54 29.51 -7.15
C GLY A 294 4.33 30.12 -5.76
N SER A 295 3.17 30.72 -5.48
CA SER A 295 2.90 31.34 -4.17
C SER A 295 2.44 30.30 -3.14
N ALA A 296 3.04 30.32 -1.94
CA ALA A 296 2.58 29.55 -0.78
C ALA A 296 1.26 30.09 -0.17
N SER A 297 0.68 31.14 -0.75
CA SER A 297 -0.59 31.71 -0.30
C SER A 297 -1.75 30.71 -0.36
N LEU A 298 -1.67 29.67 -1.21
CA LEU A 298 -2.65 28.59 -1.35
C LEU A 298 -3.07 27.96 -0.01
N PHE A 299 -2.12 27.84 0.93
CA PHE A 299 -2.37 27.22 2.23
C PHE A 299 -3.30 28.05 3.13
N TRP A 300 -3.42 29.36 2.86
CA TRP A 300 -4.19 30.30 3.67
C TRP A 300 -5.38 30.92 2.92
N THR A 301 -5.35 30.94 1.58
CA THR A 301 -6.40 31.58 0.76
C THR A 301 -7.53 30.63 0.38
N LYS A 302 -7.27 29.32 0.27
CA LYS A 302 -8.29 28.33 -0.11
C LYS A 302 -8.96 27.75 1.14
N PRO A 303 -10.29 27.92 1.32
CA PRO A 303 -10.99 27.49 2.53
C PRO A 303 -10.91 25.97 2.77
N ILE A 304 -10.89 25.16 1.71
CA ILE A 304 -10.70 23.70 1.79
C ILE A 304 -9.31 23.35 2.34
N THR A 305 -8.26 24.03 1.88
CA THR A 305 -6.89 23.79 2.35
C THR A 305 -6.74 24.17 3.82
N VAL A 306 -7.28 25.32 4.22
CA VAL A 306 -7.24 25.80 5.60
C VAL A 306 -7.98 24.84 6.53
N THR A 307 -9.19 24.40 6.15
CA THR A 307 -9.97 23.45 6.96
C THR A 307 -9.25 22.10 7.11
N LEU A 308 -8.65 21.57 6.04
CA LEU A 308 -7.88 20.32 6.10
C LEU A 308 -6.60 20.47 6.94
N LEU A 309 -5.88 21.59 6.81
CA LEU A 309 -4.70 21.88 7.63
C LEU A 309 -5.07 22.00 9.11
N ALA A 310 -6.12 22.75 9.43
CA ALA A 310 -6.63 22.89 10.79
C ALA A 310 -7.04 21.53 11.37
N LEU A 311 -7.76 20.71 10.61
CA LEU A 311 -8.14 19.35 11.00
C LEU A 311 -6.90 18.49 11.27
N THR A 312 -5.87 18.58 10.42
CA THR A 312 -4.61 17.83 10.56
C THR A 312 -3.90 18.21 11.86
N VAL A 313 -3.77 19.52 12.13
CA VAL A 313 -3.17 20.04 13.37
C VAL A 313 -3.98 19.57 14.58
N ILE A 314 -5.31 19.66 14.54
CA ILE A 314 -6.20 19.18 15.60
C ILE A 314 -5.99 17.68 15.83
N LEU A 315 -5.96 16.87 14.78
CA LEU A 315 -5.77 15.41 14.89
C LEU A 315 -4.39 15.02 15.41
N MET A 316 -3.35 15.82 15.16
CA MET A 316 -2.02 15.60 15.75
C MET A 316 -1.97 16.00 17.22
N ILE A 317 -2.57 17.13 17.58
CA ILE A 317 -2.50 17.71 18.93
C ILE A 317 -3.49 17.05 19.89
N ALA A 318 -4.72 16.77 19.45
CA ALA A 318 -5.79 16.18 20.26
C ALA A 318 -5.36 14.92 21.04
N PRO A 319 -4.73 13.89 20.44
CA PRO A 319 -4.30 12.71 21.20
C PRO A 319 -3.21 13.01 22.24
N GLN A 320 -2.37 14.04 22.03
CA GLN A 320 -1.37 14.46 23.02
C GLN A 320 -2.01 15.22 24.18
N VAL A 321 -2.93 16.14 23.88
CA VAL A 321 -3.68 16.91 24.89
C VAL A 321 -4.56 15.98 25.72
N ILE A 322 -5.27 15.03 25.10
CA ILE A 322 -6.10 14.04 25.82
C ILE A 322 -5.24 13.19 26.78
N LYS A 323 -4.03 12.79 26.37
CA LYS A 323 -3.08 12.08 27.25
C LYS A 323 -2.63 12.95 28.42
N LEU A 324 -2.30 14.21 28.17
CA LEU A 324 -1.87 15.16 29.20
C LEU A 324 -2.98 15.47 30.21
N VAL A 325 -4.21 15.68 29.73
CA VAL A 325 -5.39 15.92 30.58
C VAL A 325 -5.75 14.69 31.41
N LYS A 326 -5.70 13.48 30.83
CA LYS A 326 -5.89 12.23 31.59
C LYS A 326 -4.81 12.03 32.66
N LYS A 327 -3.54 12.33 32.35
CA LYS A 327 -2.42 12.24 33.30
C LYS A 327 -2.55 13.27 34.44
N SER A 328 -3.01 14.49 34.13
CA SER A 328 -3.28 15.54 35.12
C SER A 328 -4.46 15.19 36.04
N ARG A 329 -5.54 14.62 35.51
CA ARG A 329 -6.67 14.12 36.32
C ARG A 329 -6.30 12.95 37.21
N ALA A 330 -5.49 12.00 36.72
CA ALA A 330 -5.00 10.88 37.53
C ALA A 330 -4.08 11.33 38.68
N ARG A 331 -3.30 12.41 38.48
CA ARG A 331 -2.42 12.98 39.50
C ARG A 331 -3.15 13.85 40.54
N LYS A 332 -4.37 14.32 40.25
CA LYS A 332 -5.23 15.04 41.22
C LYS A 332 -6.15 14.10 42.03
N ALA A 333 -6.23 12.82 41.66
CA ALA A 333 -7.12 11.83 42.27
C ALA A 333 -6.38 10.80 43.14
N GLY A 334 -5.06 10.93 43.30
CA GLY A 334 -4.24 10.20 44.27
C GLY A 334 -3.46 11.19 45.11
#